data_AF-A0A1I5N2N3-F1
#
_entry.id   AF-A0A1I5N2N3-F1
#
_cell.length_a   1.000
_cell.length_b   1.000
_cell.length_c   1.000
_cell.angle_alpha   90.00
_cell.angle_beta   90.00
_cell.angle_gamma   90.00
#
_symmetry.space_group_name_H-M   'P 1'
#
loop_
_entity.id
_entity.type
_entity.pdbx_description
1 polymer ?
#
loop_
_entity_poly.entity_id
_entity_poly.type
_entity_poly.pdbx_seq_one_letter_code
_entity_poly.pdbx_strand_id
1 'polypeptide(L)'
;MVTQQQIAEYLKKVPPLSEALKKSFEALENGDLAGASKAAATDPAIIYYLKQIVNSAAFGFRNEVTDPSQIFSILGIARVKQLLYAFMVHSMAPKKWNFFKLSRDDFIQFQASMMNRWEKIVKAENADEFFLSASAIMSAGLVVADGIFGDHADDIALIRQVEDLDLDTILERVAKVRFDSIVVSVAKIWEVDPNVIDLVKLSFAKKDCSSEEIKCRLSKYLHLLLFYELSRPVMLEAGANSFIEFKPQYVSEVVSQFQDIVGVE
;
A
#
# COMPACT_ATOMS: atom_id res chain seq x y z
N MET A 1 16.30 -16.15 -14.35
CA MET A 1 16.38 -14.70 -14.05
C MET A 1 15.11 -14.02 -14.51
N VAL A 2 14.58 -13.10 -13.68
CA VAL A 2 13.39 -12.30 -13.99
C VAL A 2 13.66 -11.42 -15.21
N THR A 3 12.77 -11.45 -16.21
CA THR A 3 12.82 -10.60 -17.41
C THR A 3 11.73 -9.52 -17.38
N GLN A 4 11.93 -8.44 -18.15
CA GLN A 4 10.92 -7.39 -18.31
C GLN A 4 9.58 -7.94 -18.83
N GLN A 5 9.62 -8.92 -19.73
CA GLN A 5 8.42 -9.57 -20.26
C GLN A 5 7.66 -10.35 -19.16
N GLN A 6 8.38 -11.10 -18.32
CA GLN A 6 7.76 -11.82 -17.21
C GLN A 6 7.15 -10.85 -16.19
N ILE A 7 7.80 -9.73 -15.89
CA ILE A 7 7.20 -8.68 -15.03
C ILE A 7 5.92 -8.15 -15.68
N ALA A 8 5.93 -7.85 -16.98
CA ALA A 8 4.75 -7.38 -17.69
C ALA A 8 3.62 -8.44 -17.68
N GLU A 9 3.95 -9.72 -17.83
CA GLU A 9 2.99 -10.82 -17.72
C GLU A 9 2.43 -11.00 -16.30
N TYR A 10 3.26 -10.78 -15.28
CA TYR A 10 2.81 -10.74 -13.89
C TYR A 10 1.86 -9.56 -13.63
N LEU A 11 2.20 -8.37 -14.12
CA LEU A 11 1.33 -7.19 -14.00
C LEU A 11 -0.01 -7.37 -14.72
N LYS A 12 -0.06 -8.15 -15.82
CA LYS A 12 -1.33 -8.53 -16.47
C LYS A 12 -2.22 -9.43 -15.61
N LYS A 13 -1.66 -10.12 -14.61
CA LYS A 13 -2.42 -10.96 -13.66
C LYS A 13 -2.95 -10.16 -12.47
N VAL A 14 -2.52 -8.91 -12.29
CA VAL A 14 -3.12 -8.01 -11.29
C VAL A 14 -4.60 -7.84 -11.65
N PRO A 15 -5.53 -8.22 -10.75
CA PRO A 15 -6.94 -8.21 -11.08
C PRO A 15 -7.40 -6.76 -11.31
N PRO A 16 -8.14 -6.49 -12.40
CA PRO A 16 -8.78 -5.20 -12.57
C PRO A 16 -9.89 -5.00 -11.54
N LEU A 17 -10.39 -3.77 -11.43
CA LEU A 17 -11.56 -3.48 -10.60
C LEU A 17 -12.76 -4.33 -11.05
N SER A 18 -13.38 -5.05 -10.11
CA SER A 18 -14.66 -5.72 -10.34
C SER A 18 -15.77 -4.69 -10.57
N GLU A 19 -16.89 -5.10 -11.15
CA GLU A 19 -18.03 -4.19 -11.37
C GLU A 19 -18.54 -3.55 -10.07
N ALA A 20 -18.55 -4.33 -8.97
CA ALA A 20 -18.91 -3.84 -7.64
C ALA A 20 -17.95 -2.72 -7.18
N LEU A 21 -16.64 -2.93 -7.33
CA LEU A 21 -15.62 -1.93 -6.97
C LEU A 21 -15.71 -0.69 -7.85
N LYS A 22 -15.83 -0.83 -9.17
CA LYS A 22 -15.96 0.31 -10.11
C LYS A 22 -17.12 1.23 -9.74
N LYS A 23 -18.32 0.65 -9.60
CA LYS A 23 -19.51 1.41 -9.20
C LYS A 23 -19.39 2.02 -7.81
N SER A 24 -18.71 1.34 -6.89
CA SER A 24 -18.44 1.88 -5.55
C SER A 24 -17.53 3.11 -5.61
N PHE A 25 -16.43 3.04 -6.35
CA PHE A 25 -15.53 4.18 -6.52
C PHE A 25 -16.22 5.35 -7.23
N GLU A 26 -16.94 5.11 -8.33
CA GLU A 26 -17.72 6.13 -9.02
C GLU A 26 -18.72 6.85 -8.10
N ALA A 27 -19.44 6.11 -7.26
CA ALA A 27 -20.35 6.70 -6.29
C ALA A 27 -19.61 7.51 -5.21
N LEU A 28 -18.47 7.01 -4.70
CA LEU A 28 -17.64 7.71 -3.72
C LEU A 28 -17.04 9.00 -4.29
N GLU A 29 -16.65 9.05 -5.57
CA GLU A 29 -16.19 10.28 -6.22
C GLU A 29 -17.29 11.35 -6.31
N ASN A 30 -18.55 10.93 -6.44
CA ASN A 30 -19.70 11.83 -6.45
C ASN A 30 -20.24 12.16 -5.05
N GLY A 31 -19.58 11.69 -3.99
CA GLY A 31 -20.05 11.84 -2.61
C GLY A 31 -21.27 10.99 -2.23
N ASP A 32 -21.69 10.06 -3.09
CA ASP A 32 -22.84 9.18 -2.87
C ASP A 32 -22.43 7.93 -2.08
N LEU A 33 -22.33 8.11 -0.76
CA LEU A 33 -21.99 7.04 0.17
C LEU A 33 -23.02 5.89 0.16
N ALA A 34 -24.30 6.21 -0.05
CA ALA A 34 -25.37 5.21 -0.08
C ALA A 34 -25.32 4.37 -1.37
N GLY A 35 -25.09 5.01 -2.52
CA GLY A 35 -24.82 4.34 -3.78
C GLY A 35 -23.59 3.45 -3.71
N ALA A 36 -22.52 3.94 -3.08
CA ALA A 36 -21.30 3.16 -2.87
C ALA A 36 -21.53 1.92 -2.01
N SER A 37 -22.24 2.07 -0.88
CA SER A 37 -22.64 0.94 -0.02
C SER A 37 -23.44 -0.10 -0.79
N LYS A 38 -24.45 0.34 -1.56
CA LYS A 38 -25.29 -0.55 -2.37
C LYS A 38 -24.49 -1.28 -3.46
N ALA A 39 -23.57 -0.59 -4.12
CA ALA A 39 -22.70 -1.18 -5.13
C ALA A 39 -21.76 -2.23 -4.52
N ALA A 40 -21.07 -1.91 -3.43
CA ALA A 40 -20.18 -2.82 -2.72
C ALA A 40 -20.93 -4.05 -2.19
N ALA A 41 -22.18 -3.89 -1.74
CA ALA A 41 -23.01 -4.98 -1.23
C ALA A 41 -23.36 -6.05 -2.27
N THR A 42 -23.15 -5.78 -3.57
CA THR A 42 -23.27 -6.80 -4.62
C THR A 42 -22.14 -7.84 -4.58
N ASP A 43 -21.05 -7.55 -3.86
CA ASP A 43 -19.96 -8.49 -3.58
C ASP A 43 -19.86 -8.73 -2.06
N PRO A 44 -20.35 -9.88 -1.56
CA PRO A 44 -20.31 -10.19 -0.13
C PRO A 44 -18.90 -10.23 0.47
N ALA A 45 -17.85 -10.47 -0.34
CA ALA A 45 -16.47 -10.49 0.15
C ALA A 45 -16.00 -9.09 0.55
N ILE A 46 -16.41 -8.05 -0.18
CA ILE A 46 -16.12 -6.65 0.17
C ILE A 46 -16.77 -6.31 1.50
N ILE A 47 -18.05 -6.60 1.66
CA ILE A 47 -18.79 -6.31 2.89
C ILE A 47 -18.21 -7.09 4.07
N TYR A 48 -17.90 -8.37 3.88
CA TYR A 48 -17.26 -9.18 4.92
C TYR A 48 -15.93 -8.56 5.36
N TYR A 49 -15.07 -8.17 4.41
CA TYR A 49 -13.80 -7.52 4.70
C TYR A 49 -13.98 -6.22 5.50
N LEU A 50 -14.84 -5.31 5.05
CA LEU A 50 -15.09 -4.03 5.74
C LEU A 50 -15.70 -4.25 7.13
N LYS A 51 -16.59 -5.24 7.26
CA LYS A 51 -17.20 -5.63 8.53
C LYS A 51 -16.16 -6.07 9.55
N GLN A 52 -15.18 -6.90 9.14
CA GLN A 52 -14.11 -7.34 10.04
C GLN A 52 -13.29 -6.15 10.57
N ILE A 53 -13.05 -5.14 9.74
CA ILE A 53 -12.29 -3.94 10.12
C ILE A 53 -13.09 -3.07 11.08
N VAL A 54 -14.34 -2.74 10.74
CA VAL A 54 -15.20 -1.88 11.57
C VAL A 54 -15.49 -2.50 12.94
N ASN A 55 -15.57 -3.83 13.03
CA ASN A 55 -15.79 -4.53 14.29
C ASN A 55 -14.51 -4.90 15.04
N SER A 56 -13.34 -4.44 14.56
CA SER A 56 -12.10 -4.60 15.31
C SER A 56 -12.10 -3.76 16.59
N ALA A 57 -11.27 -4.13 17.56
CA ALA A 57 -11.14 -3.43 18.83
C ALA A 57 -10.80 -1.93 18.67
N ALA A 58 -10.22 -1.53 17.54
CA ALA A 58 -9.85 -0.15 17.24
C ALA A 58 -11.05 0.81 17.17
N PHE A 59 -12.25 0.33 16.79
CA PHE A 59 -13.45 1.16 16.67
C PHE A 59 -14.34 1.15 17.93
N GLY A 60 -14.14 0.19 18.84
CA GLY A 60 -14.75 0.21 20.17
C GLY A 60 -16.28 0.09 20.21
N PHE A 61 -16.92 -0.46 19.17
CA PHE A 61 -18.38 -0.65 19.17
C PHE A 61 -18.81 -1.73 20.18
N ARG A 62 -19.86 -1.42 20.97
CA ARG A 62 -20.43 -2.36 21.95
C ARG A 62 -21.18 -3.53 21.29
N ASN A 63 -21.79 -3.26 20.13
CA ASN A 63 -22.53 -4.23 19.34
C ASN A 63 -21.89 -4.36 17.97
N GLU A 64 -21.99 -5.55 17.38
CA GLU A 64 -21.47 -5.81 16.05
C GLU A 64 -22.23 -4.97 15.00
N VAL A 65 -21.49 -4.22 14.18
CA VAL A 65 -21.99 -3.49 13.02
C VAL A 65 -22.13 -4.46 11.86
N THR A 66 -23.35 -4.69 11.38
CA THR A 66 -23.61 -5.66 10.30
C THR A 66 -24.15 -5.02 9.02
N ASP A 67 -24.78 -3.85 9.11
CA ASP A 67 -25.41 -3.19 7.96
C ASP A 67 -24.36 -2.49 7.08
N PRO A 68 -24.31 -2.76 5.75
CA PRO A 68 -23.39 -2.11 4.83
C PRO A 68 -23.46 -0.58 4.85
N SER A 69 -24.65 0.00 4.94
CA SER A 69 -24.80 1.46 4.94
C SER A 69 -24.23 2.07 6.22
N GLN A 70 -24.48 1.43 7.36
CA GLN A 70 -23.88 1.82 8.64
C GLN A 70 -22.34 1.71 8.60
N ILE A 71 -21.79 0.63 8.04
CA ILE A 71 -20.34 0.44 7.85
C ILE A 71 -19.76 1.62 7.05
N PHE A 72 -20.37 1.95 5.92
CA PHE A 72 -19.91 3.05 5.07
C PHE A 72 -20.04 4.40 5.77
N SER A 73 -21.15 4.66 6.49
CA SER A 73 -21.34 5.88 7.27
C SER A 73 -20.32 6.08 8.38
N ILE A 74 -19.93 5.02 9.09
CA ILE A 74 -18.90 5.07 10.13
C ILE A 74 -17.54 5.42 9.54
N LEU A 75 -17.20 4.80 8.41
CA LEU A 75 -15.89 4.96 7.79
C LEU A 75 -15.76 6.30 7.06
N GLY A 76 -16.82 6.78 6.42
CA GLY A 76 -16.76 7.96 5.56
C GLY A 76 -16.05 7.68 4.23
N ILE A 77 -16.14 8.64 3.29
CA ILE A 77 -15.74 8.45 1.89
C ILE A 77 -14.27 8.06 1.75
N ALA A 78 -13.37 8.85 2.35
CA ALA A 78 -11.93 8.68 2.17
C ALA A 78 -11.43 7.35 2.74
N ARG A 79 -11.90 6.97 3.94
CA ARG A 79 -11.53 5.69 4.56
C ARG A 79 -12.12 4.50 3.82
N VAL A 80 -13.35 4.59 3.32
CA VAL A 80 -13.90 3.54 2.44
C VAL A 80 -13.02 3.36 1.20
N LYS A 81 -12.64 4.43 0.50
CA LYS A 81 -11.74 4.32 -0.68
C LYS A 81 -10.43 3.62 -0.32
N GLN A 82 -9.77 4.03 0.76
CA GLN A 82 -8.54 3.40 1.25
C GLN A 82 -8.73 1.91 1.53
N LEU A 83 -9.83 1.53 2.19
CA LEU A 83 -10.13 0.14 2.52
C LEU A 83 -10.55 -0.70 1.32
N LEU A 84 -11.19 -0.13 0.31
CA LEU A 84 -11.48 -0.83 -0.94
C LEU A 84 -10.17 -1.16 -1.68
N TYR A 85 -9.20 -0.26 -1.73
CA TYR A 85 -7.86 -0.59 -2.26
C TYR A 85 -7.15 -1.62 -1.39
N ALA A 86 -7.24 -1.52 -0.05
CA ALA A 86 -6.66 -2.51 0.85
C ALA A 86 -7.28 -3.91 0.66
N PHE A 87 -8.60 -3.98 0.40
CA PHE A 87 -9.30 -5.21 0.02
C PHE A 87 -8.74 -5.81 -1.29
N MET A 88 -8.45 -4.98 -2.29
CA MET A 88 -7.84 -5.45 -3.54
C MET A 88 -6.47 -6.06 -3.30
N VAL A 89 -5.63 -5.39 -2.50
CA VAL A 89 -4.33 -5.91 -2.09
C VAL A 89 -4.49 -7.23 -1.33
N HIS A 90 -5.42 -7.29 -0.38
CA HIS A 90 -5.71 -8.48 0.41
C HIS A 90 -6.17 -9.66 -0.47
N SER A 91 -6.95 -9.38 -1.50
CA SER A 91 -7.45 -10.39 -2.45
C SER A 91 -6.36 -10.91 -3.39
N MET A 92 -5.36 -10.07 -3.69
CA MET A 92 -4.20 -10.43 -4.50
C MET A 92 -3.10 -11.13 -3.68
N ALA A 93 -3.03 -10.88 -2.37
CA ALA A 93 -2.01 -11.44 -1.49
C ALA A 93 -2.02 -12.98 -1.54
N PRO A 94 -0.86 -13.64 -1.71
CA PRO A 94 -0.82 -15.07 -1.84
C PRO A 94 -1.17 -15.75 -0.51
N LYS A 95 -1.78 -16.93 -0.58
CA LYS A 95 -2.01 -17.77 0.62
C LYS A 95 -0.70 -18.23 1.26
N LYS A 96 0.34 -18.38 0.44
CA LYS A 96 1.71 -18.74 0.83
C LYS A 96 2.67 -17.83 0.08
N TRP A 97 3.45 -17.05 0.83
CA TRP A 97 4.52 -16.24 0.29
C TRP A 97 5.68 -17.14 -0.12
N ASN A 98 6.17 -16.96 -1.34
CA ASN A 98 7.19 -17.85 -1.92
C ASN A 98 8.59 -17.24 -1.88
N PHE A 99 8.68 -15.91 -1.75
CA PHE A 99 9.93 -15.19 -1.68
C PHE A 99 10.16 -14.59 -0.30
N PHE A 100 9.19 -13.83 0.23
CA PHE A 100 9.26 -13.34 1.60
C PHE A 100 8.84 -14.41 2.59
N LYS A 101 9.50 -14.43 3.75
CA LYS A 101 9.09 -15.30 4.86
C LYS A 101 7.97 -14.65 5.68
N LEU A 102 6.92 -14.20 5.00
CA LEU A 102 5.74 -13.59 5.62
C LEU A 102 4.63 -14.63 5.79
N SER A 103 3.93 -14.58 6.91
CA SER A 103 2.58 -15.15 7.00
C SER A 103 1.53 -14.16 6.47
N ARG A 104 0.31 -14.65 6.28
CA ARG A 104 -0.83 -13.78 5.94
C ARG A 104 -1.10 -12.75 7.04
N ASP A 105 -0.97 -13.16 8.30
CA ASP A 105 -1.24 -12.30 9.45
C ASP A 105 -0.18 -11.20 9.58
N ASP A 106 1.09 -11.52 9.32
CA ASP A 106 2.18 -10.52 9.30
C ASP A 106 1.90 -9.43 8.26
N PHE A 107 1.49 -9.82 7.06
CA PHE A 107 1.16 -8.88 6.00
C PHE A 107 -0.07 -8.03 6.32
N ILE A 108 -1.12 -8.62 6.90
CA ILE A 108 -2.31 -7.88 7.34
C ILE A 108 -1.94 -6.85 8.42
N GLN A 109 -1.09 -7.24 9.38
CA GLN A 109 -0.61 -6.34 10.43
C GLN A 109 0.23 -5.20 9.86
N PHE A 110 1.13 -5.49 8.92
CA PHE A 110 1.90 -4.48 8.19
C PHE A 110 0.97 -3.49 7.47
N GLN A 111 0.01 -3.97 6.69
CA GLN A 111 -0.92 -3.11 5.97
C GLN A 111 -1.76 -2.25 6.93
N ALA A 112 -2.26 -2.82 8.02
CA ALA A 112 -3.01 -2.09 9.04
C ALA A 112 -2.16 -1.02 9.73
N SER A 113 -0.91 -1.33 10.10
CA SER A 113 0.03 -0.37 10.70
C SER A 113 0.33 0.79 9.75
N MET A 114 0.62 0.46 8.48
CA MET A 114 0.86 1.43 7.41
C MET A 114 -0.34 2.38 7.26
N MET A 115 -1.55 1.85 7.15
CA MET A 115 -2.77 2.66 7.00
C MET A 115 -3.03 3.56 8.22
N ASN A 116 -2.91 3.03 9.44
CA ASN A 116 -3.21 3.76 10.66
C ASN A 116 -2.20 4.88 10.94
N ARG A 117 -0.90 4.64 10.72
CA ARG A 117 0.13 5.68 10.90
C ARG A 117 0.08 6.70 9.78
N TRP A 118 -0.22 6.27 8.55
CA TRP A 118 -0.43 7.20 7.44
C TRP A 118 -1.60 8.16 7.69
N GLU A 119 -2.70 7.66 8.25
CA GLU A 119 -3.84 8.50 8.65
C GLU A 119 -3.45 9.56 9.69
N LYS A 120 -2.63 9.21 10.68
CA LYS A 120 -2.11 10.19 11.65
C LYS A 120 -1.29 11.28 10.97
N ILE A 121 -0.45 10.93 10.00
CA ILE A 121 0.38 11.88 9.23
C ILE A 121 -0.50 12.80 8.38
N VAL A 122 -1.43 12.25 7.59
CA VAL A 122 -2.34 13.03 6.75
C VAL A 122 -3.12 14.03 7.59
N LYS A 123 -3.60 13.60 8.77
CA LYS A 123 -4.28 14.48 9.73
C LYS A 123 -3.36 15.55 10.33
N ALA A 124 -2.16 15.19 10.77
CA ALA A 124 -1.20 16.12 11.37
C ALA A 124 -0.78 17.23 10.39
N GLU A 125 -0.65 16.88 9.11
CA GLU A 125 -0.31 17.83 8.04
C GLU A 125 -1.52 18.63 7.53
N ASN A 126 -2.73 18.40 8.07
CA ASN A 126 -3.98 18.96 7.57
C ASN A 126 -4.15 18.76 6.05
N ALA A 127 -3.69 17.61 5.56
CA ALA A 127 -3.81 17.23 4.16
C ALA A 127 -5.20 16.68 3.86
N ASP A 128 -5.56 16.71 2.58
CA ASP A 128 -6.81 16.11 2.12
C ASP A 128 -6.82 14.59 2.37
N GLU A 129 -7.92 14.09 2.92
CA GLU A 129 -8.11 12.69 3.25
C GLU A 129 -8.12 11.77 2.01
N PHE A 130 -8.31 12.29 0.79
CA PHE A 130 -8.19 11.43 -0.40
C PHE A 130 -6.79 10.79 -0.51
N PHE A 131 -5.74 11.41 0.07
CA PHE A 131 -4.39 10.86 0.11
C PHE A 131 -4.26 9.61 1.00
N LEU A 132 -5.25 9.27 1.83
CA LEU A 132 -5.23 8.08 2.67
C LEU A 132 -4.98 6.79 1.88
N SER A 133 -5.51 6.72 0.66
CA SER A 133 -5.37 5.58 -0.25
C SER A 133 -3.92 5.23 -0.58
N ALA A 134 -2.98 6.19 -0.50
CA ALA A 134 -1.57 5.97 -0.82
C ALA A 134 -0.96 4.79 -0.02
N SER A 135 -1.26 4.69 1.26
CA SER A 135 -0.78 3.61 2.14
C SER A 135 -1.19 2.20 1.68
N ALA A 136 -2.43 2.03 1.23
CA ALA A 136 -2.90 0.76 0.68
C ALA A 136 -2.16 0.42 -0.63
N ILE A 137 -2.00 1.41 -1.52
CA ILE A 137 -1.29 1.24 -2.78
C ILE A 137 0.18 0.86 -2.57
N MET A 138 0.89 1.48 -1.61
CA MET A 138 2.28 1.11 -1.29
C MET A 138 2.40 -0.38 -0.91
N SER A 139 1.45 -0.91 -0.14
CA SER A 139 1.46 -2.32 0.28
C SER A 139 1.28 -3.31 -0.88
N ALA A 140 0.67 -2.89 -2.00
CA ALA A 140 0.47 -3.72 -3.18
C ALA A 140 1.80 -4.14 -3.83
N GLY A 141 2.82 -3.29 -3.73
CA GLY A 141 4.15 -3.56 -4.28
C GLY A 141 4.77 -4.84 -3.73
N LEU A 142 4.63 -5.11 -2.43
CA LEU A 142 5.18 -6.32 -1.80
C LEU A 142 4.54 -7.59 -2.33
N VAL A 143 3.22 -7.59 -2.52
CA VAL A 143 2.49 -8.75 -3.05
C VAL A 143 2.95 -9.07 -4.47
N VAL A 144 3.07 -8.04 -5.31
CA VAL A 144 3.53 -8.24 -6.69
C VAL A 144 5.01 -8.63 -6.73
N ALA A 145 5.84 -8.05 -5.87
CA ALA A 145 7.24 -8.44 -5.74
C ALA A 145 7.39 -9.92 -5.36
N ASP A 146 6.65 -10.41 -4.36
CA ASP A 146 6.70 -11.83 -3.98
C ASP A 146 6.36 -12.74 -5.16
N GLY A 147 5.34 -12.39 -5.95
CA GLY A 147 5.00 -13.13 -7.17
C GLY A 147 6.11 -13.11 -8.22
N ILE A 148 6.74 -11.95 -8.46
CA ILE A 148 7.81 -11.81 -9.46
C ILE A 148 9.06 -12.60 -9.06
N PHE A 149 9.47 -12.54 -7.80
CA PHE A 149 10.70 -13.19 -7.35
C PHE A 149 10.51 -14.62 -6.86
N GLY A 150 9.30 -15.02 -6.47
CA GLY A 150 9.02 -16.35 -5.92
C GLY A 150 9.43 -17.47 -6.87
N ASP A 151 9.19 -17.29 -8.18
CA ASP A 151 9.59 -18.26 -9.22
C ASP A 151 11.10 -18.28 -9.49
N HIS A 152 11.85 -17.34 -8.94
CA HIS A 152 13.27 -17.10 -9.21
C HIS A 152 14.12 -16.95 -7.94
N ALA A 153 13.62 -17.42 -6.79
CA ALA A 153 14.24 -17.18 -5.49
C ALA A 153 15.72 -17.65 -5.42
N ASP A 154 16.02 -18.81 -6.02
CA ASP A 154 17.38 -19.38 -6.04
C ASP A 154 18.36 -18.52 -6.86
N ASP A 155 17.92 -18.02 -8.02
CA ASP A 155 18.72 -17.11 -8.86
C ASP A 155 19.06 -15.82 -8.10
N ILE A 156 18.08 -15.27 -7.39
CA ILE A 156 18.24 -14.04 -6.61
C ILE A 156 19.16 -14.27 -5.42
N ALA A 157 19.03 -15.42 -4.74
CA ALA A 157 19.91 -15.80 -3.64
C ALA A 157 21.37 -15.91 -4.11
N LEU A 158 21.62 -16.48 -5.29
CA LEU A 158 22.96 -16.58 -5.87
C LEU A 158 23.56 -15.20 -6.17
N ILE A 159 22.77 -14.27 -6.73
CA ILE A 159 23.22 -12.89 -6.98
C ILE A 159 23.64 -12.21 -5.67
N ARG A 160 22.81 -12.35 -4.63
CA ARG A 160 23.06 -11.74 -3.30
C ARG A 160 24.24 -12.35 -2.54
N GLN A 161 24.67 -13.57 -2.89
CA GLN A 161 25.89 -14.16 -2.33
C GLN A 161 27.16 -13.53 -2.90
N VAL A 162 27.11 -13.02 -4.13
CA VAL A 162 28.28 -12.46 -4.83
C VAL A 162 28.40 -10.95 -4.56
N GLU A 163 27.28 -10.24 -4.55
CA GLU A 163 27.22 -8.81 -4.27
C GLU A 163 26.09 -8.52 -3.27
N ASP A 164 26.36 -7.68 -2.26
CA ASP A 164 25.35 -7.21 -1.32
C ASP A 164 24.45 -6.16 -1.98
N LEU A 165 23.53 -6.62 -2.82
CA LEU A 165 22.57 -5.80 -3.55
C LEU A 165 21.19 -5.89 -2.90
N ASP A 166 20.52 -4.73 -2.83
CA ASP A 166 19.10 -4.66 -2.55
C ASP A 166 18.27 -5.17 -3.74
N LEU A 167 17.02 -5.56 -3.47
CA LEU A 167 16.15 -6.19 -4.45
C LEU A 167 15.67 -5.23 -5.55
N ASP A 168 15.59 -3.94 -5.25
CA ASP A 168 15.25 -2.92 -6.26
C ASP A 168 16.40 -2.74 -7.26
N THR A 169 17.65 -2.75 -6.77
CA THR A 169 18.84 -2.78 -7.62
C THR A 169 18.91 -4.06 -8.46
N ILE A 170 18.55 -5.21 -7.90
CA ILE A 170 18.50 -6.47 -8.65
C ILE A 170 17.44 -6.37 -9.77
N LEU A 171 16.22 -5.92 -9.48
CA LEU A 171 15.16 -5.72 -10.50
C LEU A 171 15.63 -4.82 -11.64
N GLU A 172 16.28 -3.71 -11.30
CA GLU A 172 16.76 -2.76 -12.31
C GLU A 172 17.84 -3.37 -13.20
N ARG A 173 18.72 -4.19 -12.63
CA ARG A 173 19.78 -4.87 -13.40
C ARG A 173 19.21 -5.94 -14.32
N VAL A 174 18.33 -6.81 -13.81
CA VAL A 174 17.86 -8.00 -14.54
C VAL A 174 16.68 -7.71 -15.48
N ALA A 175 15.82 -6.76 -15.14
CA ALA A 175 14.57 -6.51 -15.85
C ALA A 175 14.34 -5.04 -16.25
N LYS A 176 15.24 -4.11 -15.90
CA LYS A 176 15.11 -2.67 -16.20
C LYS A 176 13.80 -2.08 -15.66
N VAL A 177 13.37 -2.60 -14.52
CA VAL A 177 12.18 -2.18 -13.79
C VAL A 177 12.59 -1.93 -12.35
N ARG A 178 11.96 -0.96 -11.70
CA ARG A 178 12.10 -0.68 -10.27
C ARG A 178 10.79 -0.85 -9.53
N PHE A 179 10.87 -1.02 -8.22
CA PHE A 179 9.76 -1.24 -7.31
C PHE A 179 8.70 -0.13 -7.39
N ASP A 180 9.12 1.13 -7.53
CA ASP A 180 8.21 2.25 -7.76
C ASP A 180 7.35 2.06 -9.01
N SER A 181 7.93 1.53 -10.08
CA SER A 181 7.25 1.31 -11.35
C SER A 181 6.24 0.17 -11.25
N ILE A 182 6.50 -0.83 -10.41
CA ILE A 182 5.54 -1.88 -10.07
C ILE A 182 4.34 -1.29 -9.34
N VAL A 183 4.58 -0.53 -8.25
CA VAL A 183 3.51 0.08 -7.44
C VAL A 183 2.66 1.04 -8.29
N VAL A 184 3.29 1.88 -9.10
CA VAL A 184 2.60 2.80 -10.01
C VAL A 184 1.80 2.05 -11.08
N SER A 185 2.28 0.92 -11.57
CA SER A 185 1.55 0.11 -12.55
C SER A 185 0.27 -0.47 -11.94
N VAL A 186 0.34 -1.01 -10.72
CA VAL A 186 -0.84 -1.48 -9.99
C VAL A 186 -1.84 -0.34 -9.79
N ALA A 187 -1.37 0.83 -9.35
CA ALA A 187 -2.22 1.99 -9.13
C ALA A 187 -2.96 2.43 -10.40
N LYS A 188 -2.30 2.38 -11.56
CA LYS A 188 -2.91 2.67 -12.86
C LYS A 188 -3.95 1.62 -13.27
N ILE A 189 -3.69 0.33 -13.03
CA ILE A 189 -4.64 -0.76 -13.31
C ILE A 189 -5.90 -0.60 -12.46
N TRP A 190 -5.76 -0.10 -11.23
CA TRP A 190 -6.85 0.15 -10.30
C TRP A 190 -7.45 1.55 -10.41
N GLU A 191 -7.12 2.28 -11.48
CA GLU A 191 -7.69 3.58 -11.81
C GLU A 191 -7.62 4.57 -10.62
N VAL A 192 -6.52 4.49 -9.84
CA VAL A 192 -6.29 5.35 -8.67
C VAL A 192 -6.17 6.81 -9.10
N ASP A 193 -6.67 7.72 -8.26
CA ASP A 193 -6.59 9.16 -8.50
C ASP A 193 -5.15 9.60 -8.87
N PRO A 194 -4.96 10.37 -9.96
CA PRO A 194 -3.64 10.79 -10.41
C PRO A 194 -2.81 11.52 -9.35
N ASN A 195 -3.42 12.28 -8.44
CA ASN A 195 -2.71 12.95 -7.35
C ASN A 195 -2.14 11.97 -6.34
N VAL A 196 -2.86 10.88 -6.05
CA VAL A 196 -2.36 9.79 -5.19
C VAL A 196 -1.22 9.05 -5.90
N ILE A 197 -1.37 8.77 -7.20
CA ILE A 197 -0.31 8.17 -8.01
C ILE A 197 0.95 9.04 -7.99
N ASP A 198 0.81 10.35 -8.12
CA ASP A 198 1.94 11.28 -8.13
C ASP A 198 2.60 11.40 -6.75
N LEU A 199 1.82 11.41 -5.67
CA LEU A 199 2.35 11.30 -4.30
C LEU A 199 3.19 10.02 -4.14
N VAL A 200 2.67 8.88 -4.59
CA VAL A 200 3.36 7.59 -4.54
C VAL A 200 4.67 7.65 -5.32
N LYS A 201 4.68 8.19 -6.54
CA LYS A 201 5.93 8.36 -7.34
C LYS A 201 6.96 9.23 -6.60
N LEU A 202 6.53 10.36 -6.05
CA LEU A 202 7.41 11.27 -5.33
C LEU A 202 8.03 10.58 -4.11
N SER A 203 7.26 9.71 -3.43
CA SER A 203 7.72 9.00 -2.23
C SER A 203 8.85 8.01 -2.45
N PHE A 204 9.25 7.74 -3.70
CA PHE A 204 10.46 6.96 -4.00
C PHE A 204 11.72 7.82 -4.17
N ALA A 205 11.64 9.13 -3.87
CA ALA A 205 12.78 10.04 -3.78
C ALA A 205 13.65 10.11 -5.06
N LYS A 206 13.06 9.88 -6.24
CA LYS A 206 13.76 9.98 -7.54
C LYS A 206 13.87 11.41 -8.07
N LYS A 207 13.08 12.32 -7.51
CA LYS A 207 13.08 13.74 -7.83
C LYS A 207 12.94 14.52 -6.54
N ASP A 208 13.79 15.53 -6.37
CA ASP A 208 13.60 16.50 -5.30
C ASP A 208 12.39 17.36 -5.58
N CYS A 209 11.69 17.74 -4.51
CA CYS A 209 10.64 18.71 -4.57
C CYS A 209 10.50 19.44 -3.23
N SER A 210 9.95 20.66 -3.28
CA SER A 210 9.92 21.59 -2.14
C SER A 210 8.92 21.17 -1.07
N SER A 211 9.31 21.11 0.20
CA SER A 211 8.39 20.80 1.31
C SER A 211 7.34 21.87 1.59
N GLU A 212 7.45 23.05 0.98
CA GLU A 212 6.38 24.05 1.00
C GLU A 212 5.11 23.52 0.30
N GLU A 213 5.27 22.58 -0.64
CA GLU A 213 4.14 21.90 -1.27
C GLU A 213 3.69 20.72 -0.39
N ILE A 214 2.41 20.72 0.00
CA ILE A 214 1.83 19.66 0.85
C ILE A 214 2.10 18.25 0.30
N LYS A 215 1.97 18.05 -1.00
CA LYS A 215 2.21 16.75 -1.66
C LYS A 215 3.66 16.28 -1.51
N CYS A 216 4.62 17.20 -1.58
CA CYS A 216 6.05 16.90 -1.41
C CYS A 216 6.42 16.58 0.03
N ARG A 217 5.80 17.28 0.98
CA ARG A 217 5.99 16.96 2.39
C ARG A 217 5.39 15.59 2.72
N LEU A 218 4.18 15.32 2.24
CA LEU A 218 3.54 14.01 2.35
C LEU A 218 4.38 12.90 1.71
N SER A 219 5.03 13.13 0.57
CA SER A 219 5.86 12.11 -0.07
C SER A 219 7.10 11.77 0.76
N LYS A 220 7.71 12.75 1.42
CA LYS A 220 8.81 12.53 2.39
C LYS A 220 8.35 11.69 3.58
N TYR A 221 7.18 12.00 4.14
CA TYR A 221 6.59 11.18 5.20
C TYR A 221 6.24 9.76 4.73
N LEU A 222 5.70 9.60 3.51
CA LEU A 222 5.34 8.29 2.98
C LEU A 222 6.58 7.42 2.74
N HIS A 223 7.68 8.00 2.23
CA HIS A 223 8.99 7.34 2.12
C HIS A 223 9.46 6.85 3.49
N LEU A 224 9.46 7.76 4.47
CA LEU A 224 9.94 7.47 5.82
C LEU A 224 9.07 6.42 6.52
N LEU A 225 7.75 6.51 6.38
CA LEU A 225 6.80 5.55 6.95
C LEU A 225 7.00 4.16 6.37
N LEU A 226 7.15 4.05 5.05
CA LEU A 226 7.33 2.75 4.43
C LEU A 226 8.68 2.12 4.83
N PHE A 227 9.74 2.93 4.88
CA PHE A 227 11.04 2.47 5.37
C PHE A 227 10.98 2.01 6.84
N TYR A 228 10.30 2.78 7.70
CA TYR A 228 10.07 2.45 9.11
C TYR A 228 9.31 1.13 9.27
N GLU A 229 8.19 0.97 8.58
CA GLU A 229 7.36 -0.25 8.67
C GLU A 229 8.10 -1.48 8.14
N LEU A 230 8.86 -1.33 7.06
CA LEU A 230 9.69 -2.40 6.52
C LEU A 230 10.91 -2.74 7.41
N SER A 231 11.34 -1.82 8.26
CA SER A 231 12.42 -2.02 9.22
C SER A 231 11.95 -2.62 10.55
N ARG A 232 10.65 -2.92 10.70
CA ARG A 232 10.17 -3.64 11.88
C ARG A 232 10.71 -5.07 11.91
N PRO A 233 10.98 -5.66 13.10
CA PRO A 233 11.63 -6.98 13.22
C PRO A 233 11.02 -8.07 12.33
N VAL A 234 9.69 -8.18 12.32
CA VAL A 234 8.96 -9.16 11.49
C VAL A 234 9.24 -8.96 9.99
N MET A 235 9.28 -7.72 9.52
CA MET A 235 9.51 -7.40 8.10
C MET A 235 10.99 -7.57 7.70
N LEU A 236 11.91 -7.27 8.63
CA LEU A 236 13.35 -7.52 8.47
C LEU A 236 13.63 -9.03 8.36
N GLU A 237 13.13 -9.82 9.31
CA GLU A 237 13.29 -11.28 9.33
C GLU A 237 12.67 -11.94 8.09
N ALA A 238 11.58 -11.37 7.58
CA ALA A 238 10.94 -11.81 6.36
C ALA A 238 11.69 -11.44 5.07
N GLY A 239 12.68 -10.55 5.14
CA GLY A 239 13.46 -10.06 3.99
C GLY A 239 12.75 -9.01 3.13
N ALA A 240 11.64 -8.44 3.61
CA ALA A 240 10.82 -7.48 2.86
C ALA A 240 11.43 -6.07 2.84
N ASN A 241 12.37 -5.77 3.72
CA ASN A 241 13.05 -4.47 3.82
C ASN A 241 14.00 -4.16 2.66
N SER A 242 14.32 -5.14 1.84
CA SER A 242 15.34 -5.02 0.80
C SER A 242 14.85 -4.28 -0.47
N PHE A 243 13.65 -3.67 -0.47
CA PHE A 243 13.09 -2.94 -1.63
C PHE A 243 13.29 -1.43 -1.63
N ILE A 244 13.62 -0.87 -0.47
CA ILE A 244 13.64 0.58 -0.33
C ILE A 244 14.96 0.99 0.26
N GLU A 245 15.65 1.82 -0.51
CA GLU A 245 16.81 2.53 -0.06
C GLU A 245 16.39 3.68 0.86
N PHE A 246 17.00 3.76 2.05
CA PHE A 246 16.81 4.92 2.90
C PHE A 246 17.50 6.14 2.29
N LYS A 247 16.76 7.25 2.18
CA LYS A 247 17.25 8.51 1.60
C LYS A 247 17.24 9.61 2.67
N PRO A 248 18.26 9.66 3.56
CA PRO A 248 18.24 10.57 4.71
C PRO A 248 18.13 12.04 4.32
N GLN A 249 18.77 12.46 3.23
CA GLN A 249 18.68 13.84 2.74
C GLN A 249 17.25 14.19 2.33
N TYR A 250 16.56 13.27 1.64
CA TYR A 250 15.20 13.47 1.16
C TYR A 250 14.21 13.68 2.31
N VAL A 251 14.32 12.87 3.36
CA VAL A 251 13.39 12.90 4.51
C VAL A 251 13.81 13.86 5.63
N SER A 252 15.01 14.44 5.56
CA SER A 252 15.64 15.20 6.66
C SER A 252 14.72 16.24 7.33
N GLU A 253 13.90 16.92 6.54
CA GLU A 253 13.00 17.98 7.00
C GLU A 253 11.78 17.48 7.80
N VAL A 254 11.42 16.20 7.67
CA VAL A 254 10.22 15.62 8.31
C VAL A 254 10.54 14.61 9.42
N VAL A 255 11.82 14.24 9.61
CA VAL A 255 12.22 13.17 10.55
C VAL A 255 11.78 13.45 11.99
N SER A 256 12.00 14.67 12.48
CA SER A 256 11.66 15.02 13.87
C SER A 256 10.15 14.94 14.11
N GLN A 257 9.36 15.57 13.25
CA GLN A 257 7.90 15.56 13.32
C GLN A 257 7.32 14.15 13.12
N PHE A 258 7.94 13.34 12.28
CA PHE A 258 7.52 11.95 12.07
C PHE A 258 7.57 11.14 13.37
N GLN A 259 8.63 11.29 14.17
CA GLN A 259 8.76 10.59 15.46
C GLN A 259 7.62 10.97 16.42
N ASP A 260 7.28 12.26 16.49
CA ASP A 260 6.20 12.78 17.32
C ASP A 260 4.82 12.27 16.87
N ILE A 261 4.56 12.26 15.56
CA ILE A 261 3.27 11.86 14.98
C ILE A 261 3.06 10.34 15.08
N VAL A 262 4.09 9.58 14.72
CA VAL A 262 4.00 8.13 14.58
C VAL A 262 4.19 7.44 15.93
N GLY A 263 4.83 8.07 16.90
CA GLY A 263 5.13 7.48 18.20
C GLY A 263 6.20 6.41 18.04
N VAL A 264 7.37 6.81 17.55
CA VAL A 264 8.54 5.95 17.46
C VAL A 264 9.34 6.14 18.75
N GLU A 265 9.20 5.19 19.68
CA GLU A 265 10.14 5.01 20.80
C GLU A 265 11.33 4.16 20.34
#